data_AF-A0A7S2FE83-F1
#
_entry.id   AF-A0A7S2FE83-F1
#
_cell.length_a   1.000
_cell.length_b   1.000
_cell.length_c   1.000
_cell.angle_alpha   90.00
_cell.angle_beta   90.00
_cell.angle_gamma   90.00
#
_symmetry.space_group_name_H-M   'P 1'
#
loop_
_entity.id
_entity.type
_entity.pdbx_description
1 polymer ?
#
loop_
_entity_poly.entity_id
_entity_poly.type
_entity_poly.pdbx_seq_one_letter_code
_entity_poly.pdbx_strand_id
1 'polypeptide(L)'
;YTLASRQQLSNFAEALEGIGDADAALSQVRVGIQRDVQVTSCDWGRAQLRDAEQTVTQVYASACSVAYNRRSDAEDWEAFSRLVLDASYEATLWAAVLSAAQHQTEGSRRVFLTCLGGGV
;
A
#
# COMPACT_ATOMS: atom_id res chain seq x y z
N TYR A 1 10.39 -12.50 -7.10
CA TYR A 1 9.60 -11.35 -7.61
C TYR A 1 10.49 -10.14 -7.94
N THR A 2 11.56 -9.85 -7.18
CA THR A 2 12.45 -8.69 -7.37
C THR A 2 13.51 -8.81 -8.48
N LEU A 3 13.50 -9.90 -9.26
CA LEU A 3 14.44 -10.17 -10.37
C LEU A 3 13.69 -10.55 -11.64
N ALA A 4 12.67 -9.77 -12.00
CA ALA A 4 11.93 -9.97 -13.24
C ALA A 4 12.82 -9.64 -14.45
N SER A 5 12.74 -10.44 -15.51
CA SER A 5 13.34 -10.06 -16.80
C SER A 5 12.46 -9.00 -17.49
N ARG A 6 13.03 -8.24 -18.42
CA ARG A 6 12.26 -7.31 -19.27
C ARG A 6 11.10 -8.00 -19.97
N GLN A 7 11.30 -9.23 -20.45
CA GLN A 7 10.24 -10.03 -21.06
C GLN A 7 9.10 -10.32 -20.08
N GLN A 8 9.40 -10.65 -18.82
CA GLN A 8 8.36 -10.89 -17.81
C GLN A 8 7.57 -9.62 -17.49
N LEU A 9 8.23 -8.45 -17.48
CA LEU A 9 7.58 -7.17 -17.27
C LEU A 9 6.72 -6.75 -18.47
N SER A 10 7.20 -6.98 -19.70
CA SER A 10 6.40 -6.79 -20.93
C SER A 10 5.16 -7.67 -20.92
N ASN A 11 5.30 -8.96 -20.63
CA ASN A 11 4.17 -9.89 -20.56
C ASN A 11 3.15 -9.47 -19.48
N PHE A 12 3.62 -8.92 -18.37
CA PHE A 12 2.75 -8.40 -17.32
C PHE A 12 1.97 -7.16 -17.82
N ALA A 13 2.65 -6.22 -18.48
CA ALA A 13 2.02 -5.03 -19.04
C ALA A 13 0.96 -5.41 -20.10
N GLU A 14 1.29 -6.32 -21.02
CA GLU A 14 0.36 -6.84 -22.03
C GLU A 14 -0.85 -7.53 -21.40
N ALA A 15 -0.64 -8.34 -20.34
CA ALA A 15 -1.73 -8.98 -19.62
C ALA A 15 -2.63 -7.95 -18.92
N LEU A 16 -2.05 -6.90 -18.35
CA LEU A 16 -2.78 -5.81 -17.71
C LEU A 16 -3.61 -5.01 -18.71
N GLU A 17 -3.02 -4.68 -19.87
CA GLU A 17 -3.72 -4.02 -20.98
C GLU A 17 -4.85 -4.89 -21.53
N GLY A 18 -4.64 -6.21 -21.62
CA GLY A 18 -5.66 -7.16 -22.07
C GLY A 18 -6.89 -7.26 -21.16
N ILE A 19 -6.79 -6.87 -19.89
CA ILE A 19 -7.95 -6.73 -19.00
C ILE A 19 -8.84 -5.56 -19.47
N GLY A 20 -8.24 -4.50 -20.03
CA GLY A 20 -8.93 -3.35 -20.63
C GLY A 20 -9.65 -2.44 -19.62
N ASP A 21 -9.68 -2.82 -18.35
CA ASP A 21 -10.34 -2.13 -17.26
C ASP A 21 -9.42 -2.08 -16.03
N ALA A 22 -9.01 -0.86 -15.65
CA ALA A 22 -8.14 -0.62 -14.51
C ALA A 22 -8.80 -1.04 -13.19
N ASP A 23 -10.12 -0.84 -13.04
CA ASP A 23 -10.85 -1.21 -11.83
C ASP A 23 -10.90 -2.74 -11.69
N ALA A 24 -11.12 -3.44 -12.80
CA ALA A 24 -11.07 -4.90 -12.82
C ALA A 24 -9.69 -5.43 -12.42
N ALA A 25 -8.60 -4.81 -12.88
CA ALA A 25 -7.25 -5.18 -12.47
C ALA A 25 -6.97 -4.89 -10.99
N LEU A 26 -7.35 -3.71 -10.50
CA LEU A 26 -7.24 -3.32 -9.09
C LEU A 26 -8.02 -4.28 -8.19
N SER A 27 -9.19 -4.75 -8.65
CA SER A 27 -10.03 -5.71 -7.92
C SER A 27 -9.38 -7.10 -7.71
N GLN A 28 -8.25 -7.39 -8.38
CA GLN A 28 -7.48 -8.62 -8.14
C GLN A 28 -6.39 -8.44 -7.08
N VAL A 29 -6.02 -7.20 -6.76
CA VAL A 29 -4.97 -6.89 -5.78
C VAL A 29 -5.56 -6.92 -4.36
N ARG A 30 -4.77 -7.37 -3.39
CA ARG A 30 -5.18 -7.49 -1.99
C ARG A 30 -4.10 -6.90 -1.09
N VAL A 31 -4.54 -6.28 0.01
CA VAL A 31 -3.68 -5.75 1.07
C VAL A 31 -4.05 -6.39 2.40
N GLY A 32 -3.10 -6.40 3.35
CA GLY A 32 -3.41 -6.76 4.73
C GLY A 32 -3.99 -5.56 5.48
N ILE A 33 -5.00 -5.76 6.32
CA ILE A 33 -5.54 -4.72 7.19
C ILE A 33 -5.54 -5.24 8.62
N GLN A 34 -4.92 -4.47 9.53
CA GLN A 34 -5.06 -4.67 10.97
C GLN A 34 -5.86 -3.51 11.53
N ARG A 35 -6.94 -3.81 12.25
CA ARG A 35 -7.86 -2.82 12.82
C ARG A 35 -7.68 -2.77 14.33
N ASP A 36 -7.99 -1.62 14.92
CA ASP A 36 -8.05 -1.42 16.37
C ASP A 36 -6.78 -1.86 17.11
N VAL A 37 -5.62 -1.68 16.47
CA VAL A 37 -4.33 -2.06 17.04
C VAL A 37 -3.87 -0.98 18.00
N GLN A 38 -3.54 -1.35 19.23
CA GLN A 38 -3.08 -0.43 20.25
C GLN A 38 -1.71 0.18 19.90
N VAL A 39 -1.57 1.50 20.08
CA VAL A 39 -0.28 2.19 20.03
C VAL A 39 0.41 2.06 21.39
N THR A 40 1.53 1.35 21.46
CA THR A 40 2.24 1.06 22.72
C THR A 40 3.36 2.03 23.06
N SER A 41 3.79 2.85 22.09
CA SER A 41 4.84 3.85 22.27
C SER A 41 4.72 5.03 21.31
N CYS A 42 5.30 6.16 21.68
CA CYS A 42 5.41 7.37 20.87
C CYS A 42 6.85 7.90 20.92
N ASP A 43 7.10 9.05 20.25
CA ASP A 43 8.44 9.65 20.12
C ASP A 43 9.49 8.65 19.62
N TRP A 44 9.21 8.00 18.48
CA TRP A 44 10.10 6.99 17.89
C TRP A 44 10.45 5.84 18.86
N GLY A 45 9.52 5.49 19.74
CA GLY A 45 9.68 4.42 20.72
C GLY A 45 10.39 4.85 22.02
N ARG A 46 10.77 6.13 22.16
CA ARG A 46 11.45 6.64 23.36
C ARG A 46 10.51 6.79 24.56
N ALA A 47 9.21 6.95 24.32
CA ALA A 47 8.22 7.08 25.37
C ALA A 47 7.16 5.98 25.26
N GLN A 48 6.93 5.26 26.36
CA GLN A 48 5.85 4.28 26.43
C GLN A 48 4.51 5.00 26.50
N LEU A 49 3.55 4.59 25.66
CA LEU A 49 2.19 5.06 25.73
C LEU A 49 1.35 4.05 26.53
N ARG A 50 0.63 4.53 27.54
CA ARG A 50 -0.22 3.70 28.42
C ARG A 50 -1.70 4.04 28.28
N ASP A 51 -2.09 4.36 27.07
CA ASP A 51 -3.49 4.58 26.70
C ASP A 51 -3.97 3.33 25.94
N ALA A 52 -4.98 2.64 26.48
CA ALA A 52 -5.58 1.47 25.84
C ALA A 52 -6.56 1.85 24.74
N GLU A 53 -7.11 3.07 24.79
CA GLU A 53 -8.07 3.57 23.82
C GLU A 53 -7.39 4.16 22.58
N GLN A 54 -6.09 4.49 22.68
CA GLN A 54 -5.29 4.91 21.53
C GLN A 54 -5.01 3.72 20.60
N THR A 55 -5.91 3.53 19.64
CA THR A 55 -5.82 2.50 18.61
C THR A 55 -5.68 3.11 17.22
N VAL A 56 -5.19 2.30 16.28
CA VAL A 56 -5.05 2.66 14.86
C VAL A 56 -5.49 1.52 13.95
N THR A 57 -5.97 1.87 12.76
CA THR A 57 -6.10 0.93 11.65
C THR A 57 -4.88 1.09 10.74
N GLN A 58 -4.21 -0.04 10.45
CA GLN A 58 -3.00 -0.10 9.64
C GLN A 58 -3.25 -0.91 8.37
N VAL A 59 -2.89 -0.34 7.23
CA VAL A 59 -2.92 -1.02 5.93
C VAL A 59 -1.50 -1.45 5.57
N TYR A 60 -1.31 -2.76 5.48
CA TYR A 60 -0.07 -3.40 5.09
C TYR A 60 -0.11 -3.72 3.60
N ALA A 61 0.36 -2.77 2.80
CA ALA A 61 0.55 -2.93 1.36
C ALA A 61 2.05 -3.02 1.06
N SER A 62 2.59 -4.24 1.00
CA SER A 62 4.01 -4.46 0.76
C SER A 62 4.38 -4.09 -0.67
N ALA A 63 5.23 -3.07 -0.85
CA ALA A 63 5.81 -2.77 -2.15
C ALA A 63 6.90 -3.80 -2.54
N CYS A 64 7.06 -4.06 -3.84
CA CYS A 64 8.15 -4.88 -4.36
C CYS A 64 9.41 -4.02 -4.47
N SER A 65 10.57 -4.55 -4.06
CA SER A 65 11.84 -3.83 -4.19
C SER A 65 12.39 -3.92 -5.61
N VAL A 66 11.91 -3.03 -6.47
CA VAL A 66 12.25 -3.00 -7.91
C VAL A 66 13.62 -2.40 -8.19
N ALA A 67 14.09 -1.48 -7.34
CA ALA A 67 15.36 -0.75 -7.51
C ALA A 67 16.62 -1.65 -7.50
N TYR A 68 16.54 -2.86 -6.92
CA TYR A 68 17.65 -3.80 -6.94
C TYR A 68 17.78 -4.56 -8.27
N ASN A 69 16.83 -4.43 -9.19
CA ASN A 69 16.89 -5.10 -10.48
C ASN A 69 17.74 -4.33 -11.49
N ARG A 70 19.01 -4.73 -11.60
CA ARG A 70 19.98 -4.11 -12.53
C ARG A 70 19.79 -4.47 -14.01
N ARG A 71 18.84 -5.36 -14.35
CA ARG A 71 18.65 -5.87 -15.72
C ARG A 71 17.44 -5.26 -16.44
N SER A 72 16.74 -4.34 -15.79
CA SER A 72 15.55 -3.63 -16.26
C SER A 72 15.73 -2.13 -16.08
N ASP A 73 15.08 -1.34 -16.91
CA ASP A 73 15.01 0.11 -16.77
C ASP A 73 13.76 0.51 -15.98
N ALA A 74 13.69 1.76 -15.50
CA ALA A 74 12.54 2.23 -14.70
C ALA A 74 11.22 2.15 -15.47
N GLU A 75 11.26 2.38 -16.79
CA GLU A 75 10.14 2.31 -17.71
C GLU A 75 9.51 0.91 -17.75
N ASP A 76 10.34 -0.14 -17.67
CA ASP A 76 9.85 -1.53 -17.67
C ASP A 76 8.93 -1.82 -16.46
N TRP A 77 9.05 -1.06 -15.38
CA TRP A 77 8.30 -1.26 -14.14
C TRP A 77 7.06 -0.37 -14.02
N GLU A 78 6.80 0.53 -14.96
CA GLU A 78 5.75 1.54 -14.85
C GLU A 78 4.37 0.92 -14.58
N ALA A 79 3.94 -0.01 -15.46
CA ALA A 79 2.63 -0.65 -15.36
C ALA A 79 2.43 -1.39 -14.02
N PHE A 80 3.45 -2.13 -13.59
CA PHE A 80 3.44 -2.81 -12.30
C PHE A 80 3.39 -1.84 -11.13
N SER A 81 4.23 -0.80 -11.16
CA SER A 81 4.36 0.16 -10.07
C SER A 81 3.09 0.97 -9.91
N ARG A 82 2.49 1.43 -11.02
CA ARG A 82 1.21 2.14 -11.01
C ARG A 82 0.11 1.29 -10.39
N LEU A 83 -0.07 0.04 -10.83
CA LEU A 83 -1.08 -0.86 -10.24
C LEU A 83 -0.90 -1.04 -8.73
N VAL A 84 0.34 -1.25 -8.27
CA VAL A 84 0.64 -1.43 -6.84
C VAL A 84 0.38 -0.14 -6.05
N LEU A 85 0.79 1.02 -6.57
CA LEU A 85 0.59 2.30 -5.89
C LEU A 85 -0.91 2.65 -5.80
N ASP A 86 -1.63 2.54 -6.92
CA ASP A 86 -3.06 2.79 -6.99
C ASP A 86 -3.81 1.89 -6.00
N ALA A 87 -3.56 0.57 -6.04
CA ALA A 87 -4.19 -0.37 -5.11
C ALA A 87 -3.86 -0.07 -3.64
N SER A 88 -2.63 0.35 -3.35
CA SER A 88 -2.19 0.63 -1.98
C SER A 88 -2.87 1.88 -1.42
N TYR A 89 -2.91 2.96 -2.18
CA TYR A 89 -3.53 4.21 -1.75
C TYR A 89 -5.05 4.09 -1.72
N GLU A 90 -5.66 3.46 -2.73
CA GLU A 90 -7.10 3.24 -2.76
C GLU A 90 -7.56 2.39 -1.58
N ALA A 91 -6.91 1.25 -1.32
CA ALA A 91 -7.25 0.41 -0.18
C ALA A 91 -7.05 1.14 1.17
N THR A 92 -6.06 2.02 1.26
CA THR A 92 -5.83 2.86 2.45
C THR A 92 -6.97 3.85 2.67
N LEU A 93 -7.44 4.50 1.60
CA LEU A 93 -8.57 5.44 1.68
C LEU A 93 -9.89 4.73 2.00
N TRP A 94 -10.14 3.56 1.41
CA TRP A 94 -11.31 2.76 1.78
C TRP A 94 -11.27 2.29 3.22
N ALA A 95 -10.12 1.83 3.71
CA ALA A 95 -9.94 1.46 5.11
C ALA A 95 -10.20 2.66 6.05
N ALA A 96 -9.78 3.87 5.64
CA ALA A 96 -10.06 5.08 6.39
C ALA A 96 -11.55 5.44 6.43
N VAL A 97 -12.27 5.32 5.31
CA VAL A 97 -13.72 5.55 5.27
C VAL A 97 -14.45 4.58 6.20
N LEU A 98 -14.08 3.30 6.17
CA LEU A 98 -14.66 2.28 7.04
C LEU A 98 -14.35 2.55 8.52
N SER A 99 -13.11 2.92 8.85
CA SER A 99 -12.70 3.31 10.21
C SER A 99 -13.48 4.53 10.71
N ALA A 100 -13.59 5.58 9.90
CA ALA A 100 -14.35 6.78 10.24
C ALA A 100 -15.84 6.49 10.48
N ALA A 101 -16.44 5.62 9.67
CA ALA A 101 -17.83 5.21 9.82
C ALA A 101 -18.07 4.37 11.09
N GLN A 102 -17.12 3.49 11.42
CA GLN A 102 -17.19 2.59 12.58
C GLN A 102 -17.02 3.33 13.91
N HIS A 103 -16.02 4.21 14.02
CA HIS A 103 -15.66 4.84 15.30
C HIS A 103 -16.25 6.22 15.51
N GLN A 104 -16.47 6.99 14.42
CA GLN A 104 -17.10 8.31 14.45
C GLN A 104 -16.40 9.36 15.34
N THR A 105 -15.12 9.17 15.66
CA THR A 105 -14.30 10.13 16.41
C THR A 105 -13.55 11.08 15.47
N GLU A 106 -13.08 12.21 15.98
CA GLU A 106 -12.21 13.11 15.20
C GLU A 106 -10.93 12.40 14.72
N GLY A 107 -10.34 11.55 15.57
CA GLY A 107 -9.14 10.77 15.24
C GLY A 107 -9.38 9.78 14.10
N SER A 108 -10.52 9.10 14.10
CA SER A 108 -10.87 8.10 13.06
C SER A 108 -11.01 8.68 11.65
N ARG A 109 -11.10 10.01 11.52
CA ARG A 109 -11.18 10.74 10.24
C ARG A 109 -9.82 11.22 9.73
N ARG A 110 -8.74 10.89 10.43
CA ARG A 110 -7.37 11.27 10.05
C ARG A 110 -6.68 10.11 9.35
N VAL A 111 -6.06 10.41 8.22
CA VAL A 111 -5.30 9.44 7.42
C VAL A 111 -3.85 9.88 7.36
N PHE A 112 -2.94 8.97 7.67
CA PHE A 112 -1.50 9.19 7.55
C PHE A 112 -1.00 8.38 6.36
N LEU A 113 -0.65 9.06 5.28
CA LEU A 113 -0.11 8.44 4.09
C LEU A 113 1.41 8.39 4.17
N THR A 114 1.99 7.25 3.85
CA THR A 114 3.42 7.07 3.71
C THR A 114 3.79 7.07 2.22
N CYS A 115 4.95 7.65 1.88
CA CYS A 115 5.46 7.58 0.51
C CYS A 115 5.95 6.17 0.21
N LEU A 116 5.14 5.38 -0.49
CA LEU A 116 5.53 4.04 -0.95
C LEU A 116 6.53 4.15 -2.10
N GLY A 117 7.61 3.37 -2.05
CA GLY A 117 8.60 3.31 -3.14
C GLY A 117 9.50 4.53 -3.27
N GLY A 118 9.47 5.48 -2.32
CA GLY A 118 10.30 6.70 -2.33
C GLY A 118 11.82 6.45 -2.29
N GLY A 119 12.25 5.23 -2.01
CA GLY A 119 13.65 4.79 -2.08
C GLY A 119 14.61 5.52 -1.12
N VAL A 120 15.83 5.02 -1.08
CA VAL A 120 17.06 5.70 -0.63
C VAL A 120 17.93 5.96 -1.85
#